data_AF-A0A1G8RNU6-F1
#
_entry.id   AF-A0A1G8RNU6-F1
#
_cell.length_a   1.000
_cell.length_b   1.000
_cell.length_c   1.000
_cell.angle_alpha   90.00
_cell.angle_beta   90.00
_cell.angle_gamma   90.00
#
_symmetry.space_group_name_H-M   'P 1'
#
loop_
_entity.id
_entity.type
_entity.pdbx_description
1 polymer ?
#
loop_
_entity_poly.entity_id
_entity_poly.type
_entity_poly.pdbx_seq_one_letter_code
_entity_poly.pdbx_strand_id
1 'polypeptide(L)'
;MRLEIFEGVALDHRRNGEGLADKRIVDQPASAEATRRQEDRVFKTLPQAQPVLPGERVRFVHHRRERLGNAGQNLVIRRLPLVEDDGEVDDVALQRRSGGTMFQHFDLEADPWEKRLVGSDLFGQEIGGERLAAAHPDMAALAQGTTKLKMVLNWRYQGPQGWFYLAKEKGYFAEEGLDVTIDQGEGSAATVTRVISGAYDAGFGDMNAIIQNAAMTPAEAPVMVYQIYNQPPFSIIAKADGPVAAAKDLEGLTVGAPAGSAATKFFPALADKAGLDMEKIEIINIQPNLQEQMLIQGNVDASLVFNVTSYLNIIGLGMDPDNEFRFIGYGESGLDIYSNGVKVSRKLYEEHPEAVAGLVRAINKALMEVIADPASGAAAVKANEPLVDEGLEAKRLGFVMDYLIRSPESLELGVGAVDPERLARSIAVIQQIYGFETAPEAGSVFDAGFLPPLDDRKL
;
A
#
# COMPACT_ATOMS: atom_id res chain seq x y z
N MET A 1 -16.47 -53.56 34.50
CA MET A 1 -15.05 -53.45 34.92
C MET A 1 -14.49 -52.19 34.25
N ARG A 2 -14.57 -51.07 34.99
CA ARG A 2 -13.86 -49.82 34.72
C ARG A 2 -12.51 -49.92 35.44
N LEU A 3 -11.47 -49.30 34.89
CA LEU A 3 -10.30 -48.88 35.67
C LEU A 3 -9.89 -47.49 35.20
N GLU A 4 -10.10 -46.52 36.08
CA GLU A 4 -9.32 -45.28 36.23
C GLU A 4 -8.02 -45.63 36.96
N ILE A 5 -6.88 -44.98 36.69
CA ILE A 5 -5.87 -44.50 37.68
C ILE A 5 -5.08 -43.30 37.10
N PHE A 6 -4.73 -42.39 38.01
CA PHE A 6 -4.13 -41.06 38.02
C PHE A 6 -2.57 -40.97 37.98
N GLU A 7 -2.07 -39.71 38.02
CA GLU A 7 -0.74 -39.18 38.47
C GLU A 7 0.46 -39.25 37.50
N GLY A 8 1.39 -38.27 37.39
CA GLY A 8 1.63 -37.01 38.11
C GLY A 8 2.96 -36.32 37.69
N VAL A 9 3.01 -34.99 37.84
CA VAL A 9 4.08 -34.05 38.28
C VAL A 9 5.54 -34.13 37.76
N ALA A 10 6.05 -32.99 37.28
CA ALA A 10 7.37 -32.46 37.67
C ALA A 10 7.37 -30.90 37.65
N LEU A 11 7.70 -30.32 38.81
CA LEU A 11 7.88 -28.90 39.11
C LEU A 11 9.34 -28.47 38.82
N ASP A 12 9.55 -27.18 38.52
CA ASP A 12 10.74 -26.46 39.00
C ASP A 12 10.30 -25.12 39.61
N HIS A 13 10.83 -24.81 40.80
CA HIS A 13 10.49 -23.70 41.67
C HIS A 13 11.69 -22.74 41.76
N ARG A 14 11.45 -21.44 41.61
CA ARG A 14 12.09 -20.42 42.47
C ARG A 14 11.08 -19.36 42.90
N ARG A 15 10.99 -19.18 44.22
CA ARG A 15 10.15 -18.24 44.99
C ARG A 15 10.82 -16.88 45.15
N ASN A 16 9.99 -15.84 45.24
CA ASN A 16 9.87 -14.82 46.32
C ASN A 16 9.04 -13.66 45.72
N GLY A 17 8.02 -13.05 46.33
CA GLY A 17 7.37 -13.19 47.63
C GLY A 17 6.26 -12.12 47.71
N GLU A 18 5.27 -12.42 48.56
CA GLU A 18 4.41 -11.49 49.32
C GLU A 18 3.23 -10.74 48.66
N GLY A 19 2.04 -11.07 49.19
CA GLY A 19 1.03 -10.10 49.62
C GLY A 19 -0.19 -9.96 48.71
N LEU A 20 -1.36 -10.43 49.16
CA LEU A 20 -2.56 -9.58 49.30
C LEU A 20 -3.77 -10.34 49.88
N ALA A 21 -4.60 -9.54 50.54
CA ALA A 21 -5.67 -9.88 51.46
C ALA A 21 -6.95 -10.49 50.84
N ASP A 22 -7.50 -11.45 51.59
CA ASP A 22 -8.89 -11.58 52.02
C ASP A 22 -9.97 -10.82 51.22
N LYS A 23 -10.73 -11.54 50.38
CA LYS A 23 -12.17 -11.28 50.16
C LYS A 23 -12.95 -12.60 50.07
N ARG A 24 -14.00 -12.63 50.88
CA ARG A 24 -14.95 -13.72 51.14
C ARG A 24 -15.61 -14.25 49.86
N ILE A 25 -15.58 -15.57 49.70
CA ILE A 25 -16.41 -16.33 48.77
C ILE A 25 -17.78 -16.52 49.42
N VAL A 26 -18.84 -16.13 48.70
CA VAL A 26 -20.23 -16.47 49.02
C VAL A 26 -20.61 -17.65 48.14
N ASP A 27 -20.91 -18.78 48.77
CA ASP A 27 -21.47 -19.97 48.12
C ASP A 27 -22.91 -19.72 47.66
N GLN A 28 -23.20 -20.03 46.39
CA GLN A 28 -24.55 -20.41 45.95
C GLN A 28 -24.48 -21.63 45.02
N PRO A 29 -25.33 -22.65 45.21
CA PRO A 29 -25.32 -23.85 44.39
C PRO A 29 -26.06 -23.63 43.06
N ALA A 30 -25.42 -24.00 41.95
CA ALA A 30 -26.05 -24.07 40.64
C ALA A 30 -27.04 -25.25 40.60
N SER A 31 -28.33 -24.96 40.44
CA SER A 31 -29.35 -25.95 40.15
C SER A 31 -29.45 -26.20 38.64
N ALA A 32 -29.51 -27.49 38.29
CA ALA A 32 -29.54 -27.99 36.93
C ALA A 32 -30.92 -27.73 36.28
N GLU A 33 -31.08 -26.61 35.59
CA GLU A 33 -32.26 -26.39 34.73
C GLU A 33 -32.04 -25.45 33.53
N ALA A 34 -30.82 -25.34 33.01
CA ALA A 34 -30.50 -24.49 31.85
C ALA A 34 -29.65 -25.19 30.76
N THR A 35 -29.88 -26.49 30.52
CA THR A 35 -29.23 -27.21 29.40
C THR A 35 -30.19 -28.23 28.77
N ARG A 36 -31.41 -27.80 28.46
CA ARG A 36 -32.36 -28.52 27.59
C ARG A 36 -33.34 -27.52 26.97
N ARG A 37 -32.86 -26.69 26.03
CA ARG A 37 -33.69 -25.95 25.06
C ARG A 37 -32.81 -25.20 24.05
N GLN A 38 -32.04 -25.92 23.25
CA GLN A 38 -31.60 -25.40 21.94
C GLN A 38 -31.18 -26.52 20.97
N GLU A 39 -31.97 -27.60 20.94
CA GLU A 39 -31.99 -28.58 19.85
C GLU A 39 -33.46 -28.78 19.52
N ASP A 40 -33.96 -27.96 18.60
CA ASP A 40 -35.11 -28.23 17.71
C ASP A 40 -35.60 -26.90 17.12
N ARG A 41 -35.19 -26.62 15.87
CA ARG A 41 -35.95 -26.00 14.77
C ARG A 41 -35.00 -25.34 13.76
N VAL A 42 -34.47 -26.17 12.86
CA VAL A 42 -34.14 -25.78 11.48
C VAL A 42 -34.94 -26.70 10.57
N PHE A 43 -35.65 -26.12 9.60
CA PHE A 43 -35.87 -26.59 8.21
C PHE A 43 -37.23 -26.16 7.64
N LYS A 44 -37.16 -25.19 6.72
CA LYS A 44 -38.00 -24.94 5.52
C LYS A 44 -37.56 -23.56 5.00
N THR A 45 -36.89 -23.38 3.87
CA THR A 45 -37.19 -23.84 2.51
C THR A 45 -35.99 -23.59 1.58
N LEU A 46 -35.62 -24.55 0.73
CA LEU A 46 -34.95 -24.38 -0.58
C LEU A 46 -35.24 -25.62 -1.46
N PRO A 47 -35.20 -25.51 -2.80
CA PRO A 47 -35.90 -26.41 -3.71
C PRO A 47 -35.19 -27.73 -4.06
N GLN A 48 -36.04 -28.70 -4.41
CA GLN A 48 -35.87 -30.09 -4.81
C GLN A 48 -34.64 -30.43 -5.68
N ALA A 49 -33.83 -31.40 -5.23
CA ALA A 49 -32.89 -32.16 -6.07
C ALA A 49 -33.32 -33.64 -6.12
N GLN A 50 -33.22 -34.27 -7.30
CA GLN A 50 -33.65 -35.65 -7.60
C GLN A 50 -32.73 -36.73 -6.99
N PRO A 51 -33.21 -37.97 -6.77
CA PRO A 51 -32.48 -39.00 -6.03
C PRO A 51 -31.47 -39.80 -6.88
N VAL A 52 -30.32 -40.12 -6.28
CA VAL A 52 -29.29 -41.03 -6.83
C VAL A 52 -29.57 -42.48 -6.39
N LEU A 53 -29.42 -43.43 -7.32
CA LEU A 53 -29.67 -44.87 -7.13
C LEU A 53 -28.47 -45.61 -6.47
N PRO A 54 -28.69 -46.80 -5.87
CA PRO A 54 -27.71 -47.46 -5.01
C PRO A 54 -26.71 -48.34 -5.78
N GLY A 55 -25.40 -48.28 -5.47
CA GLY A 55 -24.43 -49.18 -6.11
C GLY A 55 -22.93 -49.07 -5.83
N GLU A 56 -22.39 -48.02 -5.20
CA GLU A 56 -20.93 -47.85 -5.14
C GLU A 56 -20.32 -47.85 -3.72
N ARG A 57 -19.24 -48.63 -3.58
CA ARG A 57 -18.49 -48.84 -2.32
C ARG A 57 -17.47 -47.71 -2.14
N VAL A 58 -17.56 -46.98 -1.03
CA VAL A 58 -16.51 -46.05 -0.58
C VAL A 58 -15.41 -46.84 0.14
N ARG A 59 -14.17 -46.82 -0.38
CA ARG A 59 -12.98 -47.25 0.37
C ARG A 59 -12.33 -46.04 1.02
N PHE A 60 -12.11 -46.10 2.33
CA PHE A 60 -11.25 -45.17 3.05
C PHE A 60 -9.81 -45.68 2.98
N VAL A 61 -8.89 -44.87 2.45
CA VAL A 61 -7.45 -45.12 2.55
C VAL A 61 -6.88 -44.23 3.65
N HIS A 62 -6.37 -44.85 4.72
CA HIS A 62 -5.53 -44.19 5.70
C HIS A 62 -4.11 -44.08 5.16
N HIS A 63 -3.53 -42.88 5.14
CA HIS A 63 -2.09 -42.70 4.92
C HIS A 63 -1.38 -42.22 6.19
N ARG A 64 -0.49 -43.10 6.66
CA ARG A 64 0.54 -42.88 7.68
C ARG A 64 1.56 -41.86 7.14
N ARG A 65 1.81 -40.77 7.88
CA ARG A 65 2.90 -39.82 7.61
C ARG A 65 4.20 -40.36 8.22
N GLU A 66 5.19 -40.66 7.39
CA GLU A 66 6.59 -40.75 7.81
C GLU A 66 7.25 -39.36 7.65
N ARG A 67 8.04 -38.96 8.65
CA ARG A 67 8.85 -37.74 8.62
C ARG A 67 10.09 -37.99 7.77
N LEU A 68 10.29 -37.17 6.75
CA LEU A 68 11.60 -36.92 6.15
C LEU A 68 11.90 -35.42 6.25
N GLY A 69 13.13 -35.10 6.66
CA GLY A 69 13.57 -33.78 7.10
C GLY A 69 14.03 -32.84 6.00
N ASN A 70 14.17 -31.57 6.41
CA ASN A 70 14.97 -30.47 5.87
C ASN A 70 15.09 -30.29 4.35
N ALA A 71 14.29 -29.37 3.81
CA ALA A 71 14.74 -28.20 3.02
C ALA A 71 13.50 -27.38 2.64
N GLY A 72 13.42 -26.14 3.13
CA GLY A 72 12.30 -25.24 2.85
C GLY A 72 12.38 -24.65 1.45
N GLN A 73 11.62 -25.23 0.51
CA GLN A 73 11.19 -24.59 -0.73
C GLN A 73 9.73 -24.96 -0.98
N ASN A 74 8.83 -24.00 -0.84
CA ASN A 74 7.42 -24.19 -1.21
C ASN A 74 7.27 -24.04 -2.74
N LEU A 75 7.29 -25.17 -3.45
CA LEU A 75 6.85 -25.25 -4.83
C LEU A 75 5.32 -25.38 -4.85
N VAL A 76 4.61 -24.32 -5.26
CA VAL A 76 3.16 -24.40 -5.49
C VAL A 76 2.93 -24.95 -6.90
N ILE A 77 2.68 -26.26 -7.00
CA ILE A 77 2.13 -26.87 -8.22
C ILE A 77 0.61 -26.69 -8.15
N ARG A 78 0.05 -25.79 -8.96
CA ARG A 78 -1.40 -25.76 -9.22
C ARG A 78 -1.75 -26.94 -10.15
N ARG A 79 -2.52 -27.92 -9.66
CA ARG A 79 -3.25 -28.88 -10.51
C ARG A 79 -4.61 -28.28 -10.84
N LEU A 80 -4.90 -28.10 -12.13
CA LEU A 80 -6.24 -27.84 -12.64
C LEU A 80 -7.03 -29.16 -12.66
N PRO A 81 -8.35 -29.15 -12.40
CA PRO A 81 -9.17 -30.35 -12.57
C PRO A 81 -9.37 -30.63 -14.07
N LEU A 82 -9.01 -31.85 -14.48
CA LEU A 82 -9.44 -32.43 -15.75
C LEU A 82 -10.86 -32.98 -15.56
N VAL A 83 -11.76 -32.55 -16.42
CA VAL A 83 -13.03 -33.23 -16.69
C VAL A 83 -12.70 -34.32 -17.71
N GLU A 84 -12.85 -35.59 -17.33
CA GLU A 84 -12.80 -36.73 -18.25
C GLU A 84 -14.18 -36.86 -18.90
N ASP A 85 -14.22 -36.86 -20.23
CA ASP A 85 -15.40 -37.17 -21.04
C ASP A 85 -15.17 -38.53 -21.70
N ASP A 86 -16.21 -39.35 -21.67
CA ASP A 86 -16.18 -40.76 -22.07
C ASP A 86 -16.08 -40.89 -23.60
N GLY A 87 -15.03 -41.53 -24.10
CA GLY A 87 -14.87 -41.78 -25.54
C GLY A 87 -13.81 -42.83 -25.85
N GLU A 88 -14.24 -43.82 -26.62
CA GLU A 88 -13.59 -45.07 -27.05
C GLU A 88 -12.07 -45.09 -27.28
N VAL A 89 -11.51 -46.24 -26.89
CA VAL A 89 -10.16 -46.73 -27.16
C VAL A 89 -10.00 -47.06 -28.64
N ASP A 90 -8.89 -46.61 -29.24
CA ASP A 90 -8.18 -47.40 -30.26
C ASP A 90 -6.67 -47.22 -30.10
N ASP A 91 -5.99 -48.34 -29.89
CA ASP A 91 -4.53 -48.49 -29.88
C ASP A 91 -3.95 -48.11 -31.27
N VAL A 92 -2.80 -47.41 -31.31
CA VAL A 92 -1.64 -47.73 -32.19
C VAL A 92 -0.44 -46.79 -31.90
N ALA A 93 0.66 -47.45 -31.53
CA ALA A 93 2.08 -47.17 -31.80
C ALA A 93 2.79 -45.85 -31.39
N LEU A 94 3.77 -46.05 -30.51
CA LEU A 94 5.06 -45.36 -30.41
C LEU A 94 5.68 -44.98 -31.77
N GLN A 95 6.09 -43.72 -31.95
CA GLN A 95 7.39 -43.38 -32.53
C GLN A 95 7.82 -41.93 -32.26
N ARG A 96 9.02 -41.78 -31.69
CA ARG A 96 9.83 -40.56 -31.76
C ARG A 96 10.16 -40.25 -33.22
N ARG A 97 10.04 -38.99 -33.64
CA ARG A 97 11.05 -38.33 -34.50
C ARG A 97 10.92 -36.81 -34.53
N SER A 98 12.09 -36.21 -34.63
CA SER A 98 12.47 -34.81 -34.72
C SER A 98 12.20 -34.17 -36.09
N GLY A 99 11.86 -32.87 -36.08
CA GLY A 99 12.34 -31.90 -37.07
C GLY A 99 11.42 -31.55 -38.24
N GLY A 100 11.32 -30.24 -38.52
CA GLY A 100 11.28 -29.70 -39.88
C GLY A 100 9.92 -29.22 -40.43
N THR A 101 9.67 -27.91 -40.25
CA THR A 101 9.21 -26.91 -41.24
C THR A 101 8.36 -27.35 -42.44
N MET A 102 7.15 -26.78 -42.63
CA MET A 102 6.78 -25.96 -43.82
C MET A 102 5.43 -25.23 -43.68
N PHE A 103 5.40 -24.08 -44.35
CA PHE A 103 4.48 -22.94 -44.43
C PHE A 103 3.10 -23.16 -45.06
N GLN A 104 2.16 -22.23 -44.78
CA GLN A 104 1.42 -21.34 -45.71
C GLN A 104 0.62 -20.30 -44.86
N HIS A 105 0.88 -18.99 -44.82
CA HIS A 105 0.84 -17.84 -45.77
C HIS A 105 -0.52 -17.12 -45.94
N PHE A 106 -0.41 -15.79 -46.15
CA PHE A 106 -1.38 -14.67 -46.31
C PHE A 106 -1.83 -13.96 -45.02
N ASP A 107 -1.76 -12.63 -44.83
CA ASP A 107 -1.10 -11.42 -45.42
C ASP A 107 -1.40 -10.30 -44.39
N LEU A 108 -0.47 -9.60 -43.72
CA LEU A 108 0.27 -8.37 -44.08
C LEU A 108 -0.46 -7.30 -44.91
N GLU A 109 -0.81 -6.18 -44.26
CA GLU A 109 -0.58 -4.84 -44.81
C GLU A 109 0.02 -3.93 -43.71
N ALA A 110 1.16 -3.33 -44.03
CA ALA A 110 1.91 -2.35 -43.26
C ALA A 110 2.12 -1.12 -44.15
N ASP A 111 2.00 0.08 -43.58
CA ASP A 111 2.18 1.36 -44.26
C ASP A 111 3.52 2.00 -43.85
N PRO A 112 4.41 2.41 -44.79
CA PRO A 112 5.74 2.91 -44.47
C PRO A 112 5.90 4.44 -44.65
N TRP A 113 6.56 5.09 -43.69
CA TRP A 113 7.07 6.46 -43.83
C TRP A 113 8.61 6.48 -43.74
N GLU A 114 9.28 6.55 -44.89
CA GLU A 114 10.65 7.09 -45.01
C GLU A 114 10.86 7.65 -46.43
N LYS A 115 11.11 8.97 -46.57
CA LYS A 115 11.92 9.57 -47.66
C LYS A 115 12.37 11.01 -47.33
N ARG A 116 13.66 11.16 -47.03
CA ARG A 116 14.64 12.18 -47.54
C ARG A 116 15.82 12.13 -46.55
N LEU A 117 17.03 11.79 -46.97
CA LEU A 117 17.89 12.65 -47.77
C LEU A 117 18.82 11.83 -48.68
N VAL A 118 18.94 12.30 -49.91
CA VAL A 118 19.92 11.88 -50.92
C VAL A 118 21.08 12.88 -50.88
N GLY A 119 22.31 12.39 -51.01
CA GLY A 119 23.47 13.23 -51.30
C GLY A 119 24.79 12.50 -51.07
N SER A 120 25.15 11.65 -52.03
CA SER A 120 26.46 11.00 -52.14
C SER A 120 27.50 11.92 -52.80
N ASP A 121 28.77 11.54 -52.58
CA ASP A 121 29.96 11.78 -53.40
C ASP A 121 30.67 13.12 -53.30
N LEU A 122 31.78 13.15 -52.55
CA LEU A 122 33.05 13.71 -53.03
C LEU A 122 34.27 13.04 -52.35
N PHE A 123 35.07 12.37 -53.19
CA PHE A 123 36.53 12.19 -53.17
C PHE A 123 37.23 11.58 -51.95
N GLY A 124 37.82 10.40 -52.20
CA GLY A 124 38.90 9.85 -51.40
C GLY A 124 40.20 10.64 -51.57
N GLN A 125 40.89 10.82 -50.44
CA GLN A 125 42.34 10.88 -50.35
C GLN A 125 42.74 10.32 -48.98
N GLU A 126 43.39 9.15 -49.00
CA GLU A 126 44.18 8.66 -47.88
C GLU A 126 45.35 9.62 -47.66
N ILE A 127 45.42 10.21 -46.47
CA ILE A 127 46.65 10.78 -45.94
C ILE A 127 46.72 10.37 -44.47
N GLY A 128 47.67 9.47 -44.18
CA GLY A 128 48.00 9.04 -42.82
C GLY A 128 48.39 10.23 -41.96
N GLY A 129 47.86 10.26 -40.75
CA GLY A 129 48.17 11.27 -39.75
C GLY A 129 47.54 10.87 -38.43
N GLU A 130 48.34 10.29 -37.55
CA GLU A 130 48.03 10.06 -36.14
C GLU A 130 47.56 11.38 -35.52
N ARG A 131 46.24 11.52 -35.31
CA ARG A 131 45.71 12.51 -34.38
C ARG A 131 45.41 11.78 -33.08
N LEU A 132 46.31 11.97 -32.12
CA LEU A 132 46.09 11.78 -30.70
C LEU A 132 44.72 12.37 -30.34
N ALA A 133 43.75 11.50 -30.08
CA ALA A 133 42.50 11.88 -29.46
C ALA A 133 42.86 12.40 -28.05
N ALA A 134 42.75 13.70 -27.85
CA ALA A 134 42.70 14.27 -26.52
C ALA A 134 41.45 13.69 -25.84
N ALA A 135 41.65 12.73 -24.95
CA ALA A 135 40.61 12.22 -24.09
C ALA A 135 40.11 13.39 -23.21
N HIS A 136 38.87 13.82 -23.43
CA HIS A 136 38.17 14.66 -22.48
C HIS A 136 38.01 13.85 -21.18
N PRO A 137 38.48 14.35 -20.02
CA PRO A 137 38.42 13.62 -18.75
C PRO A 137 36.99 13.45 -18.19
N ASP A 138 35.96 14.01 -18.84
CA ASP A 138 34.58 14.03 -18.32
C ASP A 138 33.75 12.76 -18.65
N MET A 139 34.32 11.76 -19.33
CA MET A 139 33.66 10.45 -19.54
C MET A 139 34.14 9.33 -18.60
N ALA A 140 34.93 9.67 -17.56
CA ALA A 140 35.42 8.67 -16.60
C ALA A 140 34.49 8.48 -15.38
N ALA A 141 33.37 9.21 -15.28
CA ALA A 141 32.47 9.16 -14.12
C ALA A 141 31.30 8.16 -14.25
N LEU A 142 31.06 7.55 -15.42
CA LEU A 142 29.90 6.65 -15.65
C LEU A 142 30.18 5.16 -15.39
N ALA A 143 31.24 4.84 -14.65
CA ALA A 143 31.59 3.46 -14.30
C ALA A 143 31.31 3.10 -12.83
N GLN A 144 30.46 3.85 -12.13
CA GLN A 144 29.77 3.30 -10.96
C GLN A 144 28.58 2.49 -11.47
N GLY A 145 28.60 1.17 -11.21
CA GLY A 145 27.55 0.27 -11.65
C GLY A 145 26.17 0.72 -11.13
N THR A 146 25.12 0.35 -11.86
CA THR A 146 23.74 0.69 -11.51
C THR A 146 23.37 0.23 -10.10
N THR A 147 22.96 1.16 -9.24
CA THR A 147 22.51 0.87 -7.88
C THR A 147 21.10 0.30 -7.91
N LYS A 148 20.93 -0.91 -7.39
CA LYS A 148 19.62 -1.58 -7.33
C LYS A 148 18.87 -1.16 -6.09
N LEU A 149 17.64 -0.69 -6.26
CA LEU A 149 16.76 -0.29 -5.16
C LEU A 149 15.42 -1.01 -5.24
N LYS A 150 14.94 -1.47 -4.09
CA LYS A 150 13.57 -1.95 -3.93
C LYS A 150 12.73 -0.88 -3.25
N MET A 151 11.71 -0.40 -3.94
CA MET A 151 10.77 0.59 -3.46
C MET A 151 9.39 -0.03 -3.24
N VAL A 152 8.76 0.24 -2.09
CA VAL A 152 7.37 -0.13 -1.82
C VAL A 152 6.47 1.09 -1.79
N LEU A 153 5.36 1.07 -2.53
CA LEU A 153 4.36 2.15 -2.51
C LEU A 153 3.42 2.01 -1.33
N ASN A 154 2.65 3.06 -1.03
CA ASN A 154 1.76 3.07 0.14
C ASN A 154 0.47 2.27 -0.08
N TRP A 155 0.03 2.09 -1.32
CA TRP A 155 -1.29 1.56 -1.64
C TRP A 155 -1.33 0.82 -2.98
N ARG A 156 -2.54 0.41 -3.36
CA ARG A 156 -2.87 -0.25 -4.64
C ARG A 156 -2.67 0.69 -5.83
N TYR A 157 -2.67 0.13 -7.04
CA TYR A 157 -2.63 0.89 -8.29
C TYR A 157 -3.80 1.87 -8.40
N GLN A 158 -3.48 3.14 -8.20
CA GLN A 158 -4.37 4.28 -8.39
C GLN A 158 -3.55 5.43 -8.98
N GLY A 159 -4.20 6.49 -9.43
CA GLY A 159 -3.62 7.69 -10.02
C GLY A 159 -2.37 8.17 -9.27
N PRO A 160 -2.37 8.29 -7.93
CA PRO A 160 -1.21 8.76 -7.18
C PRO A 160 0.03 7.85 -7.20
N GLN A 161 -0.09 6.62 -7.70
CA GLN A 161 1.08 5.78 -7.95
C GLN A 161 1.70 6.06 -9.32
N GLY A 162 0.99 6.80 -10.19
CA GLY A 162 1.34 7.07 -11.58
C GLY A 162 2.68 7.76 -11.78
N TRP A 163 3.07 8.73 -10.94
CA TRP A 163 4.37 9.39 -11.10
C TRP A 163 5.56 8.47 -10.80
N PHE A 164 5.40 7.44 -9.96
CA PHE A 164 6.47 6.46 -9.73
C PHE A 164 6.63 5.53 -10.93
N TYR A 165 5.52 5.09 -11.51
CA TYR A 165 5.55 4.26 -12.72
C TYR A 165 6.00 5.07 -13.94
N LEU A 166 5.58 6.33 -14.06
CA LEU A 166 6.05 7.23 -15.11
C LEU A 166 7.56 7.45 -15.02
N ALA A 167 8.12 7.67 -13.81
CA ALA A 167 9.57 7.78 -13.61
C ALA A 167 10.32 6.53 -14.11
N LYS A 168 9.74 5.34 -13.88
CA LYS A 168 10.31 4.07 -14.37
C LYS A 168 10.19 3.93 -15.89
N GLU A 169 9.02 4.19 -16.45
CA GLU A 169 8.73 4.06 -17.89
C GLU A 169 9.55 5.04 -18.73
N LYS A 170 9.73 6.28 -18.25
CA LYS A 170 10.55 7.31 -18.90
C LYS A 170 12.06 7.09 -18.70
N GLY A 171 12.46 6.16 -17.84
CA GLY A 171 13.86 5.88 -17.57
C GLY A 171 14.55 6.89 -16.65
N TYR A 172 13.80 7.73 -15.91
CA TYR A 172 14.38 8.75 -15.02
C TYR A 172 15.20 8.14 -13.88
N PHE A 173 14.86 6.94 -13.42
CA PHE A 173 15.73 6.20 -12.51
C PHE A 173 17.05 5.78 -13.18
N ALA A 174 17.00 5.31 -14.42
CA ALA A 174 18.19 4.87 -15.15
C ALA A 174 19.11 6.05 -15.50
N GLU A 175 18.56 7.23 -15.81
CA GLU A 175 19.30 8.49 -15.98
C GLU A 175 20.13 8.84 -14.73
N GLU A 176 19.64 8.47 -13.55
CA GLU A 176 20.29 8.69 -12.25
C GLU A 176 21.15 7.48 -11.81
N GLY A 177 21.37 6.50 -12.70
CA GLY A 177 22.17 5.31 -12.40
C GLY A 177 21.46 4.31 -11.47
N LEU A 178 20.14 4.32 -11.40
CA LEU A 178 19.33 3.48 -10.52
C LEU A 178 18.53 2.42 -11.29
N ASP A 179 18.50 1.20 -10.76
CA ASP A 179 17.59 0.12 -11.17
C ASP A 179 16.56 -0.07 -10.06
N VAL A 180 15.41 0.59 -10.21
CA VAL A 180 14.36 0.61 -9.19
C VAL A 180 13.27 -0.42 -9.51
N THR A 181 13.13 -1.40 -8.63
CA THR A 181 11.96 -2.27 -8.57
C THR A 181 10.90 -1.63 -7.69
N ILE A 182 9.67 -1.53 -8.19
CA ILE A 182 8.56 -0.86 -7.50
C ILE A 182 7.48 -1.90 -7.23
N ASP A 183 7.20 -2.13 -5.95
CA ASP A 183 6.17 -3.05 -5.50
C ASP A 183 4.96 -2.28 -4.91
N GLN A 184 3.78 -2.85 -5.12
CA GLN A 184 2.53 -2.31 -4.61
C GLN A 184 2.47 -2.34 -3.07
N GLY A 185 1.83 -1.32 -2.50
CA GLY A 185 1.54 -1.23 -1.07
C GLY A 185 0.22 -1.84 -0.62
N GLU A 186 0.05 -1.89 0.70
CA GLU A 186 -1.19 -2.30 1.39
C GLU A 186 -1.52 -1.37 2.57
N GLY A 187 -0.83 -0.23 2.69
CA GLY A 187 -1.07 0.76 3.74
C GLY A 187 0.14 1.65 3.99
N SER A 188 -0.09 2.97 4.09
CA SER A 188 0.96 3.97 4.26
C SER A 188 1.86 3.72 5.47
N ALA A 189 1.29 3.35 6.63
CA ALA A 189 2.05 3.01 7.82
C ALA A 189 2.78 1.66 7.69
N ALA A 190 2.19 0.67 7.02
CA ALA A 190 2.80 -0.65 6.82
C ALA A 190 4.09 -0.57 6.00
N THR A 191 4.18 0.38 5.06
CA THR A 191 5.42 0.60 4.30
C THR A 191 6.58 1.04 5.17
N VAL A 192 6.34 1.78 6.26
CA VAL A 192 7.39 2.23 7.18
C VAL A 192 8.04 1.01 7.83
N THR A 193 7.24 0.09 8.35
CA THR A 193 7.73 -1.16 8.95
C THR A 193 8.50 -2.03 7.94
N ARG A 194 8.06 -2.07 6.67
CA ARG A 194 8.75 -2.82 5.60
C ARG A 194 10.13 -2.23 5.24
N VAL A 195 10.29 -0.91 5.34
CA VAL A 195 11.58 -0.24 5.16
C VAL A 195 12.47 -0.43 6.40
N ILE A 196 11.91 -0.34 7.61
CA ILE A 196 12.63 -0.63 8.87
C ILE A 196 13.20 -2.04 8.87
N SER A 197 12.42 -3.03 8.42
CA SER A 197 12.85 -4.43 8.41
C SER A 197 13.95 -4.74 7.36
N GLY A 198 14.33 -3.77 6.53
CA GLY A 198 15.26 -3.95 5.43
C GLY A 198 14.72 -4.77 4.25
N ALA A 199 13.39 -4.97 4.17
CA ALA A 199 12.78 -5.69 3.04
C ALA A 199 12.73 -4.82 1.76
N TYR A 200 12.79 -3.49 1.95
CA TYR A 200 12.80 -2.45 0.94
C TYR A 200 13.78 -1.35 1.34
N ASP A 201 14.45 -0.77 0.35
CA ASP A 201 15.43 0.30 0.54
C ASP A 201 14.75 1.67 0.65
N ALA A 202 13.62 1.83 -0.02
CA ALA A 202 12.82 3.05 -0.05
C ALA A 202 11.32 2.76 -0.06
N GLY A 203 10.50 3.78 0.15
CA GLY A 203 9.07 3.65 -0.10
C GLY A 203 8.30 4.96 -0.01
N PHE A 204 7.10 4.97 -0.58
CA PHE A 204 6.17 6.07 -0.40
C PHE A 204 5.24 5.77 0.79
N GLY A 205 5.06 6.68 1.74
CA GLY A 205 4.22 6.41 2.92
C GLY A 205 4.29 7.47 4.02
N ASP A 206 3.72 7.13 5.18
CA ASP A 206 3.28 8.07 6.21
C ASP A 206 4.41 8.63 7.09
N MET A 207 4.59 9.96 7.09
CA MET A 207 5.52 10.66 7.96
C MET A 207 5.19 10.46 9.44
N ASN A 208 3.90 10.35 9.80
CA ASN A 208 3.51 10.25 11.20
C ASN A 208 3.96 8.93 11.83
N ALA A 209 3.97 7.85 11.04
CA ALA A 209 4.57 6.59 11.43
C ALA A 209 6.11 6.69 11.53
N ILE A 210 6.78 7.51 10.71
CA ILE A 210 8.21 7.79 10.89
C ILE A 210 8.45 8.51 12.23
N ILE A 211 7.67 9.54 12.56
CA ILE A 211 7.78 10.26 13.83
C ILE A 211 7.64 9.28 15.02
N GLN A 212 6.65 8.40 14.98
CA GLN A 212 6.48 7.36 16.00
C GLN A 212 7.72 6.45 16.12
N ASN A 213 8.25 5.96 15.00
CA ASN A 213 9.42 5.07 15.04
C ASN A 213 10.70 5.83 15.41
N ALA A 214 10.86 7.09 15.03
CA ALA A 214 11.99 7.91 15.45
C ALA A 214 12.00 8.15 16.96
N ALA A 215 10.82 8.24 17.60
CA ALA A 215 10.69 8.32 19.05
C ALA A 215 11.03 6.98 19.75
N MET A 216 10.59 5.86 19.17
CA MET A 216 10.68 4.54 19.82
C MET A 216 11.99 3.80 19.52
N THR A 217 12.46 3.86 18.27
CA THR A 217 13.61 3.14 17.72
C THR A 217 14.43 4.04 16.77
N PRO A 218 15.02 5.15 17.28
CA PRO A 218 15.63 6.20 16.45
C PRO A 218 16.71 5.70 15.47
N ALA A 219 17.52 4.72 15.89
CA ALA A 219 18.59 4.16 15.06
C ALA A 219 18.06 3.39 13.83
N GLU A 220 16.84 2.85 13.90
CA GLU A 220 16.24 2.04 12.84
C GLU A 220 15.22 2.83 12.00
N ALA A 221 14.76 3.97 12.51
CA ALA A 221 13.74 4.79 11.88
C ALA A 221 14.18 5.24 10.46
N PRO A 222 13.33 5.07 9.43
CA PRO A 222 13.58 5.61 8.10
C PRO A 222 13.59 7.13 8.13
N VAL A 223 14.24 7.75 7.15
CA VAL A 223 14.24 9.23 7.00
C VAL A 223 13.37 9.60 5.81
N MET A 224 12.46 10.56 6.00
CA MET A 224 11.71 11.17 4.92
C MET A 224 12.62 12.14 4.15
N VAL A 225 12.65 12.05 2.83
CA VAL A 225 13.55 12.86 1.98
C VAL A 225 12.80 13.66 0.91
N TYR A 226 11.49 13.44 0.77
CA TYR A 226 10.64 14.18 -0.17
C TYR A 226 9.16 14.14 0.26
N GLN A 227 8.64 15.25 0.82
CA GLN A 227 7.24 15.34 1.25
C GLN A 227 6.32 15.70 0.08
N ILE A 228 5.39 14.79 -0.28
CA ILE A 228 4.48 15.01 -1.42
C ILE A 228 3.09 15.43 -0.95
N TYR A 229 2.47 14.68 -0.03
CA TYR A 229 1.17 15.05 0.53
C TYR A 229 1.37 16.04 1.66
N ASN A 230 1.42 17.31 1.29
CA ASN A 230 1.51 18.42 2.23
C ASN A 230 0.30 18.44 3.18
N GLN A 231 -0.88 18.08 2.67
CA GLN A 231 -2.10 17.90 3.47
C GLN A 231 -2.44 16.42 3.64
N PRO A 232 -2.92 16.00 4.82
CA PRO A 232 -3.28 14.61 5.05
C PRO A 232 -4.61 14.27 4.36
N PRO A 233 -4.73 13.11 3.70
CA PRO A 233 -5.97 12.69 3.05
C PRO A 233 -7.03 12.18 4.05
N PHE A 234 -6.80 12.26 5.36
CA PHE A 234 -7.67 11.68 6.37
C PHE A 234 -8.98 12.46 6.45
N SER A 235 -10.09 11.74 6.33
CA SER A 235 -11.43 12.35 6.33
C SER A 235 -12.41 11.43 7.04
N ILE A 236 -13.38 12.04 7.73
CA ILE A 236 -14.66 11.39 7.99
C ILE A 236 -15.49 11.53 6.70
N ILE A 237 -16.12 10.45 6.26
CA ILE A 237 -17.16 10.49 5.23
C ILE A 237 -18.49 10.09 5.83
N ALA A 238 -19.55 10.83 5.50
CA ALA A 238 -20.92 10.52 5.88
C ALA A 238 -21.88 10.85 4.73
N LYS A 239 -23.10 10.30 4.77
CA LYS A 239 -24.15 10.67 3.81
C LYS A 239 -24.63 12.11 4.04
N ALA A 240 -24.91 12.85 2.98
CA ALA A 240 -25.40 14.23 3.06
C ALA A 240 -26.82 14.34 3.66
N ASP A 241 -27.67 13.33 3.50
CA ASP A 241 -28.98 13.25 4.15
C ASP A 241 -28.93 12.59 5.55
N GLY A 242 -27.73 12.22 6.01
CA GLY A 242 -27.50 11.54 7.29
C GLY A 242 -27.33 12.48 8.49
N PRO A 243 -27.17 11.91 9.70
CA PRO A 243 -27.10 12.67 10.95
C PRO A 243 -25.79 13.43 11.16
N VAL A 244 -24.74 13.13 10.39
CA VAL A 244 -23.41 13.72 10.56
C VAL A 244 -23.23 14.91 9.62
N ALA A 245 -23.13 16.12 10.19
CA ALA A 245 -22.81 17.35 9.46
C ALA A 245 -21.40 17.87 9.79
N ALA A 246 -20.89 17.58 10.99
CA ALA A 246 -19.56 17.91 11.46
C ALA A 246 -19.01 16.80 12.39
N ALA A 247 -17.71 16.82 12.69
CA ALA A 247 -17.07 15.81 13.53
C ALA A 247 -17.74 15.65 14.91
N LYS A 248 -18.24 16.75 15.49
CA LYS A 248 -18.94 16.77 16.78
C LYS A 248 -20.24 15.93 16.82
N ASP A 249 -20.80 15.57 15.66
CA ASP A 249 -22.08 14.86 15.56
C ASP A 249 -21.90 13.34 15.66
N LEU A 250 -20.68 12.84 15.92
CA LEU A 250 -20.38 11.41 15.94
C LEU A 250 -20.73 10.70 17.26
N GLU A 251 -20.98 11.42 18.35
CA GLU A 251 -21.36 10.78 19.62
C GLU A 251 -22.67 10.01 19.48
N GLY A 252 -22.67 8.75 19.93
CA GLY A 252 -23.82 7.85 19.87
C GLY A 252 -24.02 7.17 18.52
N LEU A 253 -23.12 7.37 17.55
CA LEU A 253 -23.20 6.80 16.21
C LEU A 253 -22.19 5.67 16.00
N THR A 254 -22.44 4.86 14.96
CA THR A 254 -21.54 3.79 14.53
C THR A 254 -20.64 4.28 13.40
N VAL A 255 -19.32 4.21 13.61
CA VAL A 255 -18.29 4.65 12.67
C VAL A 255 -17.50 3.46 12.14
N GLY A 256 -17.46 3.30 10.83
CA GLY A 256 -16.71 2.24 10.17
C GLY A 256 -15.28 2.63 9.85
N ALA A 257 -14.28 1.83 10.23
CA ALA A 257 -12.89 2.15 9.91
C ALA A 257 -11.96 0.92 9.91
N PRO A 258 -10.98 0.80 8.99
CA PRO A 258 -9.94 -0.21 9.10
C PRO A 258 -9.04 0.09 10.30
N ALA A 259 -8.88 -0.87 11.22
CA ALA A 259 -8.13 -0.67 12.46
C ALA A 259 -6.67 -0.21 12.25
N GLY A 260 -6.03 -0.66 11.17
CA GLY A 260 -4.65 -0.31 10.83
C GLY A 260 -4.47 1.02 10.08
N SER A 261 -5.56 1.67 9.66
CA SER A 261 -5.52 2.91 8.86
C SER A 261 -5.02 4.09 9.68
N ALA A 262 -4.26 4.98 9.04
CA ALA A 262 -3.82 6.23 9.66
C ALA A 262 -5.02 7.11 10.09
N ALA A 263 -6.07 7.20 9.27
CA ALA A 263 -7.29 7.94 9.63
C ALA A 263 -7.90 7.45 10.95
N THR A 264 -7.90 6.13 11.18
CA THR A 264 -8.36 5.51 12.44
C THR A 264 -7.43 5.83 13.60
N LYS A 265 -6.11 5.70 13.39
CA LYS A 265 -5.12 5.98 14.44
C LYS A 265 -5.08 7.44 14.88
N PHE A 266 -5.40 8.36 13.98
CA PHE A 266 -5.45 9.81 14.25
C PHE A 266 -6.82 10.31 14.71
N PHE A 267 -7.86 9.47 14.64
CA PHE A 267 -9.19 9.85 15.06
C PHE A 267 -9.28 10.26 16.55
N PRO A 268 -8.61 9.61 17.52
CA PRO A 268 -8.62 10.06 18.91
C PRO A 268 -8.11 11.50 19.11
N ALA A 269 -7.11 11.95 18.34
CA ALA A 269 -6.65 13.35 18.42
C ALA A 269 -7.65 14.33 17.82
N LEU A 270 -8.30 13.95 16.71
CA LEU A 270 -9.39 14.74 16.16
C LEU A 270 -10.55 14.83 17.16
N ALA A 271 -10.88 13.72 17.81
CA ALA A 271 -11.94 13.63 18.80
C ALA A 271 -11.65 14.51 20.03
N ASP A 272 -10.44 14.45 20.58
CA ASP A 272 -10.00 15.34 21.67
C ASP A 272 -10.14 16.83 21.30
N LYS A 273 -9.66 17.22 20.11
CA LYS A 273 -9.81 18.59 19.61
C LYS A 273 -11.27 19.01 19.39
N ALA A 274 -12.11 18.07 18.97
CA ALA A 274 -13.54 18.30 18.74
C ALA A 274 -14.37 18.23 20.04
N GLY A 275 -13.75 17.86 21.18
CA GLY A 275 -14.45 17.67 22.46
C GLY A 275 -15.38 16.46 22.48
N LEU A 276 -15.07 15.44 21.67
CA LEU A 276 -15.85 14.21 21.57
C LEU A 276 -15.49 13.21 22.67
N ASP A 277 -16.52 12.58 23.24
CA ASP A 277 -16.38 11.41 24.09
C ASP A 277 -16.27 10.14 23.25
N MET A 278 -15.05 9.63 23.11
CA MET A 278 -14.75 8.41 22.37
C MET A 278 -15.48 7.17 22.90
N GLU A 279 -15.87 7.13 24.17
CA GLU A 279 -16.63 5.99 24.73
C GLU A 279 -18.06 5.92 24.18
N LYS A 280 -18.58 7.03 23.65
CA LYS A 280 -19.91 7.09 23.03
C LYS A 280 -19.90 6.80 21.52
N ILE A 281 -18.73 6.58 20.92
CA ILE A 281 -18.61 6.33 19.47
C ILE A 281 -18.31 4.86 19.27
N GLU A 282 -19.19 4.14 18.58
CA GLU A 282 -18.95 2.73 18.27
C GLU A 282 -18.10 2.64 17.01
N ILE A 283 -16.82 2.31 17.14
CA ILE A 283 -15.95 2.07 15.98
C ILE A 283 -15.98 0.58 15.62
N ILE A 284 -16.45 0.27 14.42
CA ILE A 284 -16.43 -1.09 13.88
C ILE A 284 -15.33 -1.24 12.82
N ASN A 285 -14.63 -2.38 12.87
CA ASN A 285 -13.56 -2.66 11.91
C ASN A 285 -14.14 -3.06 10.55
N ILE A 286 -13.88 -2.26 9.52
CA ILE A 286 -14.35 -2.50 8.15
C ILE A 286 -13.14 -2.64 7.23
N GLN A 287 -13.20 -3.61 6.30
CA GLN A 287 -12.17 -3.73 5.27
C GLN A 287 -12.25 -2.57 4.27
N PRO A 288 -11.12 -2.03 3.78
CA PRO A 288 -11.12 -0.84 2.94
C PRO A 288 -12.09 -0.86 1.75
N ASN A 289 -12.26 -2.02 1.09
CA ASN A 289 -13.13 -2.17 -0.06
C ASN A 289 -14.64 -2.25 0.27
N LEU A 290 -15.01 -2.24 1.55
CA LEU A 290 -16.39 -2.30 2.02
C LEU A 290 -16.87 -0.99 2.63
N GLN A 291 -15.97 -0.02 2.87
CA GLN A 291 -16.29 1.20 3.61
C GLN A 291 -17.42 2.00 2.96
N GLU A 292 -17.31 2.30 1.66
CA GLU A 292 -18.32 3.08 0.94
C GLU A 292 -19.66 2.34 0.87
N GLN A 293 -19.63 1.03 0.59
CA GLN A 293 -20.84 0.22 0.49
C GLN A 293 -21.60 0.12 1.82
N MET A 294 -20.89 -0.10 2.93
CA MET A 294 -21.51 -0.15 4.26
C MET A 294 -22.09 1.20 4.67
N LEU A 295 -21.44 2.32 4.30
CA LEU A 295 -21.99 3.65 4.50
C LEU A 295 -23.25 3.89 3.66
N ILE A 296 -23.23 3.56 2.37
CA ILE A 296 -24.36 3.71 1.44
C ILE A 296 -25.57 2.91 1.93
N GLN A 297 -25.35 1.69 2.40
CA GLN A 297 -26.38 0.79 2.93
C GLN A 297 -26.88 1.17 4.33
N GLY A 298 -26.26 2.16 4.98
CA GLY A 298 -26.60 2.58 6.34
C GLY A 298 -26.24 1.55 7.41
N ASN A 299 -25.25 0.69 7.15
CA ASN A 299 -24.68 -0.19 8.18
C ASN A 299 -23.76 0.56 9.15
N VAL A 300 -23.27 1.73 8.74
CA VAL A 300 -22.57 2.72 9.57
C VAL A 300 -23.08 4.11 9.24
N ASP A 301 -23.03 5.02 10.20
CA ASP A 301 -23.44 6.41 10.03
C ASP A 301 -22.33 7.26 9.38
N ALA A 302 -21.07 6.88 9.60
CA ALA A 302 -19.91 7.49 9.00
C ALA A 302 -18.76 6.48 8.81
N SER A 303 -17.75 6.84 8.03
CA SER A 303 -16.53 6.06 7.89
C SER A 303 -15.27 6.92 7.93
N LEU A 304 -14.19 6.39 8.50
CA LEU A 304 -12.87 7.04 8.51
C LEU A 304 -12.06 6.57 7.30
N VAL A 305 -11.82 7.48 6.35
CA VAL A 305 -11.32 7.15 5.02
C VAL A 305 -10.14 8.02 4.60
N PHE A 306 -9.60 7.70 3.43
CA PHE A 306 -8.74 8.59 2.67
C PHE A 306 -9.62 9.25 1.59
N ASN A 307 -9.77 10.59 1.63
CA ASN A 307 -10.66 11.33 0.73
C ASN A 307 -10.37 11.06 -0.76
N VAL A 308 -9.10 11.07 -1.16
CA VAL A 308 -8.63 10.74 -2.50
C VAL A 308 -9.10 9.37 -2.97
N THR A 309 -9.24 8.40 -2.06
CA THR A 309 -9.71 7.06 -2.41
C THR A 309 -11.23 7.08 -2.54
N SER A 310 -11.92 7.47 -1.47
CA SER A 310 -13.37 7.32 -1.36
C SER A 310 -14.15 8.26 -2.26
N TYR A 311 -13.67 9.48 -2.49
CA TYR A 311 -14.32 10.45 -3.39
C TYR A 311 -14.48 9.88 -4.81
N LEU A 312 -13.39 9.33 -5.36
CA LEU A 312 -13.40 8.77 -6.71
C LEU A 312 -14.04 7.37 -6.73
N ASN A 313 -14.00 6.60 -5.64
CA ASN A 313 -14.76 5.34 -5.54
C ASN A 313 -16.26 5.60 -5.65
N ILE A 314 -16.77 6.66 -5.01
CA ILE A 314 -18.18 7.07 -5.09
C ILE A 314 -18.58 7.46 -6.51
N ILE A 315 -17.72 8.22 -7.21
CA ILE A 315 -17.91 8.50 -8.64
C ILE A 315 -17.94 7.20 -9.45
N GLY A 316 -17.04 6.26 -9.17
CA GLY A 316 -17.02 4.94 -9.82
C GLY A 316 -18.26 4.08 -9.54
N LEU A 317 -18.97 4.34 -8.43
CA LEU A 317 -20.26 3.73 -8.12
C LEU A 317 -21.45 4.46 -8.78
N GLY A 318 -21.20 5.51 -9.57
CA GLY A 318 -22.23 6.28 -10.27
C GLY A 318 -22.98 7.27 -9.37
N MET A 319 -22.41 7.63 -8.22
CA MET A 319 -22.98 8.59 -7.26
C MET A 319 -22.22 9.92 -7.30
N ASP A 320 -22.88 10.97 -6.84
CA ASP A 320 -22.33 12.32 -6.76
C ASP A 320 -21.72 12.59 -5.37
N PRO A 321 -20.38 12.59 -5.22
CA PRO A 321 -19.74 12.79 -3.92
C PRO A 321 -19.98 14.17 -3.31
N ASP A 322 -20.25 15.20 -4.11
CA ASP A 322 -20.41 16.58 -3.63
C ASP A 322 -21.82 16.83 -3.09
N ASN A 323 -22.83 16.16 -3.67
CA ASN A 323 -24.23 16.34 -3.32
C ASN A 323 -24.78 15.24 -2.39
N GLU A 324 -24.27 14.01 -2.48
CA GLU A 324 -24.80 12.86 -1.73
C GLU A 324 -23.98 12.53 -0.48
N PHE A 325 -22.78 13.11 -0.34
CA PHE A 325 -21.87 12.84 0.78
C PHE A 325 -21.28 14.12 1.38
N ARG A 326 -20.75 13.98 2.59
CA ARG A 326 -19.92 14.98 3.27
C ARG A 326 -18.56 14.39 3.54
N PHE A 327 -17.53 15.15 3.18
CA PHE A 327 -16.15 14.89 3.56
C PHE A 327 -15.74 15.92 4.60
N ILE A 328 -15.37 15.46 5.80
CA ILE A 328 -14.88 16.31 6.88
C ILE A 328 -13.41 15.99 7.07
N GLY A 329 -12.55 16.85 6.52
CA GLY A 329 -11.10 16.67 6.54
C GLY A 329 -10.51 16.87 7.93
N TYR A 330 -9.52 16.06 8.29
CA TYR A 330 -8.84 16.16 9.59
C TYR A 330 -8.03 17.46 9.68
N GLY A 331 -7.36 17.86 8.59
CA GLY A 331 -6.60 19.12 8.53
C GLY A 331 -7.49 20.35 8.74
N GLU A 332 -8.62 20.42 8.05
CA GLU A 332 -9.63 21.47 8.20
C GLU A 332 -10.25 21.50 9.61
N SER A 333 -10.29 20.33 10.26
CA SER A 333 -10.76 20.19 11.64
C SER A 333 -9.66 20.43 12.69
N GLY A 334 -8.52 20.99 12.28
CA GLY A 334 -7.47 21.49 13.16
C GLY A 334 -6.32 20.52 13.42
N LEU A 335 -6.26 19.36 12.74
CA LEU A 335 -5.12 18.45 12.82
C LEU A 335 -4.04 18.85 11.80
N ASP A 336 -3.21 19.83 12.19
CA ASP A 336 -2.09 20.34 11.39
C ASP A 336 -0.90 19.36 11.39
N ILE A 337 -0.98 18.32 10.57
CA ILE A 337 0.06 17.30 10.38
C ILE A 337 0.36 17.08 8.90
N TYR A 338 1.59 16.64 8.60
CA TYR A 338 1.94 16.11 7.28
C TYR A 338 1.43 14.68 7.09
N SER A 339 1.50 14.18 5.85
CA SER A 339 1.16 12.79 5.55
C SER A 339 2.26 12.11 4.75
N ASN A 340 2.02 11.77 3.49
CA ASN A 340 2.86 10.85 2.76
C ASN A 340 3.97 11.51 1.95
N GLY A 341 5.14 10.89 1.97
CA GLY A 341 6.29 11.28 1.17
C GLY A 341 7.17 10.08 0.85
N VAL A 342 8.27 10.34 0.13
CA VAL A 342 9.32 9.34 -0.12
C VAL A 342 10.23 9.28 1.09
N LYS A 343 10.37 8.07 1.63
CA LYS A 343 11.29 7.73 2.72
C LYS A 343 12.31 6.71 2.26
N VAL A 344 13.47 6.73 2.89
CA VAL A 344 14.56 5.79 2.65
C VAL A 344 14.97 5.12 3.96
N SER A 345 15.44 3.87 3.85
CA SER A 345 16.01 3.15 4.99
C SER A 345 17.21 3.89 5.56
N ARG A 346 17.49 3.72 6.86
CA ARG A 346 18.69 4.28 7.50
C ARG A 346 19.96 3.87 6.74
N LYS A 347 20.04 2.61 6.32
CA LYS A 347 21.15 2.07 5.53
C LYS A 347 21.35 2.83 4.21
N LEU A 348 20.29 2.98 3.40
CA LEU A 348 20.41 3.69 2.12
C LEU A 348 20.81 5.16 2.33
N TYR A 349 20.22 5.80 3.34
CA TYR A 349 20.50 7.17 3.72
C TYR A 349 21.98 7.40 4.09
N GLU A 350 22.58 6.48 4.85
CA GLU A 350 23.96 6.61 5.34
C GLU A 350 25.00 6.14 4.33
N GLU A 351 24.73 5.02 3.63
CA GLU A 351 25.73 4.35 2.78
C GLU A 351 25.71 4.83 1.33
N HIS A 352 24.57 5.35 0.84
CA HIS A 352 24.38 5.73 -0.57
C HIS A 352 23.62 7.06 -0.74
N PRO A 353 24.08 8.17 -0.15
CA PRO A 353 23.41 9.46 -0.25
C PRO A 353 23.24 9.96 -1.70
N GLU A 354 24.16 9.61 -2.61
CA GLU A 354 24.04 9.91 -4.03
C GLU A 354 22.84 9.21 -4.69
N ALA A 355 22.57 7.95 -4.31
CA ALA A 355 21.43 7.19 -4.80
C ALA A 355 20.11 7.75 -4.24
N VAL A 356 20.11 8.23 -3.00
CA VAL A 356 18.95 8.94 -2.41
C VAL A 356 18.65 10.22 -3.20
N ALA A 357 19.67 11.03 -3.47
CA ALA A 357 19.50 12.27 -4.24
C ALA A 357 18.99 11.99 -5.67
N GLY A 358 19.53 10.96 -6.34
CA GLY A 358 19.05 10.51 -7.65
C GLY A 358 17.61 10.01 -7.63
N LEU A 359 17.24 9.23 -6.61
CA LEU A 359 15.87 8.75 -6.43
C LEU A 359 14.88 9.92 -6.31
N VAL A 360 15.21 10.93 -5.50
CA VAL A 360 14.37 12.11 -5.30
C VAL A 360 14.26 12.94 -6.59
N ARG A 361 15.37 13.19 -7.31
CA ARG A 361 15.34 13.90 -8.60
C ARG A 361 14.47 13.21 -9.65
N ALA A 362 14.61 11.90 -9.80
CA ALA A 362 13.82 11.11 -10.74
C ALA A 362 12.32 11.16 -10.43
N ILE A 363 11.95 11.01 -9.15
CA ILE A 363 10.56 11.09 -8.70
C ILE A 363 10.02 12.51 -8.88
N ASN A 364 10.79 13.54 -8.53
CA ASN A 364 10.39 14.93 -8.73
C ASN A 364 10.10 15.22 -10.20
N LYS A 365 10.99 14.84 -11.11
CA LYS A 365 10.82 15.05 -12.56
C LYS A 365 9.51 14.44 -13.07
N ALA A 366 9.23 13.18 -12.70
CA ALA A 366 7.97 12.55 -13.08
C ALA A 366 6.75 13.17 -12.39
N LEU A 367 6.84 13.55 -11.12
CA LEU A 367 5.76 14.21 -10.40
C LEU A 367 5.40 15.54 -11.06
N MET A 368 6.39 16.36 -11.43
CA MET A 368 6.15 17.63 -12.11
C MET A 368 5.50 17.44 -13.49
N GLU A 369 5.87 16.39 -14.23
CA GLU A 369 5.17 16.03 -15.47
C GLU A 369 3.72 15.63 -15.24
N VAL A 370 3.46 14.78 -14.23
CA VAL A 370 2.09 14.38 -13.89
C VAL A 370 1.27 15.58 -13.41
N ILE A 371 1.88 16.54 -12.70
CA ILE A 371 1.20 17.77 -12.29
C ILE A 371 0.83 18.63 -13.50
N ALA A 372 1.69 18.72 -14.50
CA ALA A 372 1.42 19.46 -15.73
C ALA A 372 0.40 18.74 -16.63
N ASP A 373 0.42 17.41 -16.63
CA ASP A 373 -0.47 16.55 -17.42
C ASP A 373 -0.89 15.30 -16.61
N PRO A 374 -2.02 15.38 -15.86
CA PRO A 374 -2.52 14.26 -15.08
C PRO A 374 -2.81 12.99 -15.90
N ALA A 375 -3.06 13.13 -17.21
CA ALA A 375 -3.30 11.98 -18.07
C ALA A 375 -2.06 11.11 -18.22
N SER A 376 -0.86 11.70 -18.21
CA SER A 376 0.41 10.95 -18.26
C SER A 376 0.55 9.97 -17.09
N GLY A 377 0.19 10.41 -15.88
CA GLY A 377 0.21 9.58 -14.69
C GLY A 377 -0.86 8.47 -14.74
N ALA A 378 -2.07 8.80 -15.19
CA ALA A 378 -3.14 7.83 -15.35
C ALA A 378 -2.79 6.73 -16.37
N ALA A 379 -2.18 7.12 -17.50
CA ALA A 379 -1.69 6.19 -18.51
C ALA A 379 -0.60 5.25 -17.96
N ALA A 380 0.34 5.78 -17.18
CA ALA A 380 1.36 4.96 -16.51
C ALA A 380 0.74 3.94 -15.53
N VAL A 381 -0.31 4.32 -14.79
CA VAL A 381 -1.06 3.37 -13.94
C VAL A 381 -1.73 2.30 -14.80
N LYS A 382 -2.41 2.69 -15.89
CA LYS A 382 -3.10 1.76 -16.81
C LYS A 382 -2.17 0.74 -17.44
N ALA A 383 -0.94 1.15 -17.76
CA ALA A 383 0.08 0.26 -18.31
C ALA A 383 0.50 -0.85 -17.33
N ASN A 384 0.39 -0.60 -16.02
CA ASN A 384 0.77 -1.55 -14.97
C ASN A 384 -0.43 -2.29 -14.37
N GLU A 385 -1.63 -1.70 -14.41
CA GLU A 385 -2.91 -2.33 -14.03
C GLU A 385 -3.97 -2.10 -15.11
N PRO A 386 -4.11 -3.02 -16.09
CA PRO A 386 -5.00 -2.85 -17.22
C PRO A 386 -6.49 -2.73 -16.87
N LEU A 387 -6.91 -3.05 -15.64
CA LEU A 387 -8.31 -2.98 -15.22
C LEU A 387 -8.74 -1.61 -14.69
N VAL A 388 -7.83 -0.66 -14.46
CA VAL A 388 -8.22 0.69 -14.00
C VAL A 388 -9.00 1.46 -15.07
N ASP A 389 -9.89 2.34 -14.63
CA ASP A 389 -10.50 3.38 -15.47
C ASP A 389 -9.55 4.57 -15.55
N GLU A 390 -8.87 4.74 -16.68
CA GLU A 390 -7.88 5.79 -16.89
C GLU A 390 -8.46 7.21 -16.70
N GLY A 391 -9.71 7.43 -17.13
CA GLY A 391 -10.37 8.73 -16.95
C GLY A 391 -10.67 9.03 -15.49
N LEU A 392 -11.08 8.02 -14.72
CA LEU A 392 -11.28 8.15 -13.28
C LEU A 392 -9.97 8.39 -12.54
N GLU A 393 -8.89 7.72 -12.93
CA GLU A 393 -7.58 7.90 -12.30
C GLU A 393 -6.93 9.25 -12.66
N ALA A 394 -7.19 9.81 -13.84
CA ALA A 394 -6.82 11.19 -14.17
C ALA A 394 -7.56 12.20 -13.28
N LYS A 395 -8.87 11.99 -13.01
CA LYS A 395 -9.62 12.80 -12.03
C LYS A 395 -9.05 12.64 -10.63
N ARG A 396 -8.64 11.42 -10.24
CA ARG A 396 -8.00 11.16 -8.94
C ARG A 396 -6.70 11.95 -8.78
N LEU A 397 -5.89 12.02 -9.83
CA LEU A 397 -4.66 12.79 -9.85
C LEU A 397 -4.93 14.29 -9.69
N GLY A 398 -5.91 14.84 -10.41
CA GLY A 398 -6.35 16.22 -10.20
C GLY A 398 -6.78 16.48 -8.75
N PHE A 399 -7.59 15.60 -8.17
CA PHE A 399 -7.99 15.69 -6.76
C PHE A 399 -6.77 15.70 -5.82
N VAL A 400 -5.78 14.82 -6.03
CA VAL A 400 -4.57 14.83 -5.21
C VAL A 400 -3.79 16.13 -5.33
N MET A 401 -3.68 16.69 -6.54
CA MET A 401 -2.99 17.95 -6.76
C MET A 401 -3.65 19.07 -5.99
N ASP A 402 -4.98 19.20 -6.09
CA ASP A 402 -5.71 20.32 -5.51
C ASP A 402 -5.85 20.23 -3.99
N TYR A 403 -6.02 19.02 -3.45
CA TYR A 403 -6.36 18.84 -2.04
C TYR A 403 -5.20 18.35 -1.17
N LEU A 404 -4.18 17.68 -1.74
CA LEU A 404 -3.10 17.06 -0.96
C LEU A 404 -1.73 17.67 -1.23
N ILE A 405 -1.45 18.11 -2.45
CA ILE A 405 -0.13 18.63 -2.86
C ILE A 405 -0.10 20.16 -2.83
N ARG A 406 -1.00 20.84 -3.57
CA ARG A 406 -1.07 22.30 -3.62
C ARG A 406 -1.58 22.83 -2.28
N SER A 407 -0.76 23.65 -1.64
CA SER A 407 -1.08 24.38 -0.43
C SER A 407 -0.32 25.70 -0.44
N PRO A 408 -0.67 26.68 0.41
CA PRO A 408 0.12 27.91 0.53
C PRO A 408 1.61 27.61 0.77
N GLU A 409 1.90 26.60 1.60
CA GLU A 409 3.25 26.17 1.92
C GLU A 409 3.99 25.56 0.72
N SER A 410 3.37 24.65 -0.04
CA SER A 410 4.03 24.04 -1.20
C SER A 410 4.18 24.99 -2.38
N LEU A 411 3.32 26.01 -2.49
CA LEU A 411 3.48 27.10 -3.46
C LEU A 411 4.67 28.01 -3.13
N GLU A 412 4.94 28.24 -1.84
CA GLU A 412 6.07 29.05 -1.37
C GLU A 412 7.38 28.27 -1.37
N LEU A 413 7.37 27.08 -0.75
CA LEU A 413 8.57 26.28 -0.52
C LEU A 413 8.87 25.31 -1.65
N GLY A 414 7.98 25.12 -2.62
CA GLY A 414 8.03 24.06 -3.64
C GLY A 414 7.66 22.68 -3.09
N VAL A 415 7.26 21.75 -3.97
CA VAL A 415 6.96 20.36 -3.59
C VAL A 415 8.18 19.69 -2.97
N GLY A 416 7.98 18.78 -2.03
CA GLY A 416 9.05 18.03 -1.38
C GLY A 416 9.51 18.59 -0.05
N ALA A 417 9.39 19.91 0.13
CA ALA A 417 9.79 20.58 1.35
C ALA A 417 8.73 20.47 2.46
N VAL A 418 9.17 20.77 3.67
CA VAL A 418 8.32 20.97 4.84
C VAL A 418 8.70 22.30 5.49
N ASP A 419 7.71 23.00 6.02
CA ASP A 419 7.97 24.09 6.96
C ASP A 419 8.49 23.53 8.30
N PRO A 420 9.66 23.97 8.79
CA PRO A 420 10.26 23.45 10.02
C PRO A 420 9.39 23.68 11.27
N GLU A 421 8.69 24.81 11.36
CA GLU A 421 7.84 25.10 12.52
C GLU A 421 6.60 24.20 12.53
N ARG A 422 5.99 23.98 11.36
CA ARG A 422 4.89 23.03 11.19
C ARG A 422 5.32 21.60 11.42
N LEU A 423 6.54 21.22 11.03
CA LEU A 423 7.06 19.89 11.35
C LEU A 423 7.22 19.71 12.87
N ALA A 424 7.74 20.72 13.58
CA ALA A 424 7.81 20.68 15.03
C ALA A 424 6.42 20.58 15.69
N ARG A 425 5.42 21.33 15.20
CA ARG A 425 4.03 21.19 15.65
C ARG A 425 3.46 19.80 15.35
N SER A 426 3.72 19.27 14.16
CA SER A 426 3.30 17.92 13.76
C SER A 426 3.87 16.88 14.73
N ILE A 427 5.18 16.95 15.02
CA ILE A 427 5.85 16.05 15.98
C ILE A 427 5.20 16.15 17.37
N ALA A 428 4.86 17.34 17.85
CA ALA A 428 4.20 17.51 19.15
C ALA A 428 2.80 16.87 19.19
N VAL A 429 2.03 16.99 18.10
CA VAL A 429 0.73 16.30 17.97
C VAL A 429 0.92 14.78 18.06
N ILE A 430 1.88 14.22 17.32
CA ILE A 430 2.15 12.78 17.32
C ILE A 430 2.66 12.31 18.70
N GLN A 431 3.48 13.11 19.38
CA GLN A 431 3.92 12.84 20.74
C GLN A 431 2.74 12.75 21.70
N GLN A 432 1.80 13.69 21.65
CA GLN A 432 0.61 13.68 22.48
C GLN A 432 -0.25 12.43 22.24
N ILE A 433 -0.42 12.04 20.96
CA ILE A 433 -1.24 10.88 20.57
C ILE A 433 -0.70 9.58 21.14
N TYR A 434 0.62 9.38 21.05
CA TYR A 434 1.24 8.13 21.46
C TYR A 434 1.85 8.17 22.87
N GLY A 435 1.84 9.33 23.52
CA GLY A 435 2.34 9.50 24.89
C GLY A 435 3.85 9.29 25.03
N PHE A 436 4.66 9.68 24.05
CA PHE A 436 6.12 9.53 24.16
C PHE A 436 6.69 10.53 25.19
N GLU A 437 7.61 10.07 26.04
CA GLU A 437 8.29 10.94 27.00
C GLU A 437 9.16 12.00 26.30
N THR A 438 9.83 11.60 25.21
CA THR A 438 10.73 12.46 24.44
C THR A 438 10.30 12.47 22.97
N ALA A 439 10.14 13.66 22.41
CA ALA A 439 9.90 13.84 20.99
C ALA A 439 11.19 13.58 20.18
N PRO A 440 11.09 13.01 18.97
CA PRO A 440 12.23 12.90 18.07
C PRO A 440 12.63 14.29 17.54
N GLU A 441 13.93 14.45 17.27
CA GLU A 441 14.44 15.64 16.59
C GLU A 441 13.91 15.71 15.15
N ALA A 442 13.57 16.90 14.67
CA ALA A 442 12.98 17.08 13.34
C ALA A 442 13.88 16.53 12.21
N GLY A 443 15.20 16.73 12.32
CA GLY A 443 16.18 16.21 11.35
C GLY A 443 16.33 14.69 11.37
N SER A 444 15.82 14.00 12.40
CA SER A 444 15.76 12.53 12.39
C SER A 444 14.55 11.99 11.61
N VAL A 445 13.56 12.85 11.34
CA VAL A 445 12.31 12.53 10.65
C VAL A 445 12.37 12.93 9.19
N PHE A 446 12.86 14.14 8.89
CA PHE A 446 12.92 14.69 7.55
C PHE A 446 14.28 15.34 7.27
N ASP A 447 14.81 15.09 6.06
CA ASP A 447 16.03 15.74 5.57
C ASP A 447 15.76 16.45 4.23
N ALA A 448 15.91 17.78 4.25
CA ALA A 448 15.77 18.65 3.08
C ALA A 448 17.00 18.60 2.15
N GLY A 449 18.12 18.03 2.58
CA GLY A 449 19.39 18.01 1.85
C GLY A 449 19.33 17.25 0.52
N PHE A 450 18.32 16.40 0.32
CA PHE A 450 18.12 15.64 -0.92
C PHE A 450 17.15 16.31 -1.90
N LEU A 451 16.56 17.44 -1.54
CA LEU A 451 15.60 18.13 -2.41
C LEU A 451 16.29 18.69 -3.66
N PRO A 452 15.66 18.58 -4.84
CA PRO A 452 16.11 19.31 -6.01
C PRO A 452 16.06 20.83 -5.77
N PRO A 453 16.75 21.62 -6.62
CA PRO A 453 16.62 23.07 -6.64
C PRO A 453 15.15 23.50 -6.66
N LEU A 454 14.84 24.63 -6.02
CA LEU A 454 13.46 25.14 -5.90
C LEU A 454 12.78 25.30 -7.27
N ASP A 455 13.51 25.77 -8.28
CA ASP A 455 12.96 25.99 -9.63
C ASP A 455 12.46 24.69 -10.29
N ASP A 456 13.02 23.53 -9.92
CA ASP A 456 12.64 22.23 -10.47
C ASP A 456 11.40 21.63 -9.79
N ARG A 457 10.92 22.23 -8.71
CA ARG A 457 9.84 21.70 -7.86
C ARG A 457 8.75 22.72 -7.55
N LYS A 458 8.69 23.80 -8.33
CA LYS A 458 7.72 24.89 -8.18
C LYS A 458 6.40 24.57 -8.92
N LEU A 459 5.28 24.80 -8.24
CA LEU A 459 3.91 24.43 -8.67
C LEU A 459 3.19 25.45 -9.55
#